data_AF-A0A527HNZ0-F1
#
_entry.id   AF-A0A527HNZ0-F1
#
_cell.length_a   1.000
_cell.length_b   1.000
_cell.length_c   1.000
_cell.angle_alpha   90.00
_cell.angle_beta   90.00
_cell.angle_gamma   90.00
#
_symmetry.space_group_name_H-M   'P 1'
#
loop_
_entity.id
_entity.type
_entity.pdbx_description
1 polymer ?
#
loop_
_entity_poly.entity_id
_entity_poly.type
_entity_poly.pdbx_seq_one_letter_code
_entity_poly.pdbx_strand_id
1 'polypeptide(L)'
;AIKNGAVANDGYTDAGRLLTGELVYTGFTRTFLFGVASSAPVHGRLTPLMNEYFASIADAHRILGVLDEDDDRHPPADGKEKTVDGSIARLARMVGRDATDLTPPEWGEVARWFSEQQLRKVHDAASLVAGTLPRDVPIVGAGIGRWQIRRLAERMERSYVDFADIIPADDTVRGQASSAAPASAVALLAGYPL
;
A
#
# COMPACT_ATOMS: atom_id res chain seq x y z
N ALA A 1 1.01 5.94 -17.28
CA ALA A 1 2.01 4.93 -17.74
C ALA A 1 3.26 5.63 -18.28
N ILE A 2 4.29 4.91 -18.73
CA ILE A 2 5.44 5.48 -19.46
C ILE A 2 5.49 4.84 -20.86
N LYS A 3 5.58 5.65 -21.92
CA LYS A 3 5.66 5.21 -23.32
C LYS A 3 6.70 6.04 -24.06
N ASN A 4 7.59 5.39 -24.82
CA ASN A 4 8.61 6.07 -25.64
C ASN A 4 9.44 7.13 -24.87
N GLY A 5 9.81 6.83 -23.62
CA GLY A 5 10.59 7.74 -22.78
C GLY A 5 9.82 8.91 -22.16
N ALA A 6 8.51 9.00 -22.39
CA ALA A 6 7.66 10.06 -21.85
C ALA A 6 6.58 9.51 -20.90
N VAL A 7 6.15 10.33 -19.95
CA VAL A 7 4.96 10.05 -19.14
C VAL A 7 3.74 10.11 -20.06
N ALA A 8 3.02 8.99 -20.15
CA ALA A 8 1.76 8.87 -20.86
C ALA A 8 0.64 8.85 -19.83
N ASN A 9 0.21 10.05 -19.40
CA ASN A 9 -0.87 10.26 -18.44
C ASN A 9 -2.08 10.94 -19.08
N ASP A 10 -3.28 10.62 -18.59
CA ASP A 10 -4.54 11.25 -19.00
C ASP A 10 -4.93 12.40 -18.05
N GLY A 11 -4.66 12.26 -16.74
CA GLY A 11 -4.96 13.25 -15.72
C GLY A 11 -3.74 14.11 -15.35
N TYR A 12 -3.87 15.43 -15.42
CA TYR A 12 -2.82 16.37 -14.98
C TYR A 12 -3.02 16.87 -13.54
N THR A 13 -4.28 17.05 -13.11
CA THR A 13 -4.64 17.45 -11.74
C THR A 13 -4.95 16.25 -10.88
N ASP A 14 -4.93 16.39 -9.55
CA ASP A 14 -5.34 15.30 -8.66
C ASP A 14 -6.76 14.81 -8.94
N ALA A 15 -7.69 15.73 -9.23
CA ALA A 15 -9.05 15.38 -9.63
C ALA A 15 -9.08 14.56 -10.93
N GLY A 16 -8.30 14.95 -11.94
CA GLY A 16 -8.18 14.22 -13.20
C GLY A 16 -7.55 12.84 -13.02
N ARG A 17 -6.53 12.73 -12.17
CA ARG A 17 -5.85 11.47 -11.85
C ARG A 17 -6.74 10.52 -11.04
N LEU A 18 -7.55 11.05 -10.13
CA LEU A 18 -8.59 10.27 -9.44
C LEU A 18 -9.63 9.72 -10.43
N LEU A 19 -10.06 10.54 -11.39
CA LEU A 19 -11.06 10.14 -12.40
C LEU A 19 -10.55 9.04 -13.35
N THR A 20 -9.26 9.08 -13.69
CA THR A 20 -8.63 8.19 -14.68
C THR A 20 -7.97 6.95 -14.07
N GLY A 21 -7.95 6.83 -12.74
CA GLY A 21 -7.28 5.73 -12.04
C GLY A 21 -5.76 5.88 -11.91
N GLU A 22 -5.20 7.04 -12.27
CA GLU A 22 -3.77 7.36 -12.12
C GLU A 22 -3.38 7.83 -10.72
N LEU A 23 -4.38 8.03 -9.86
CA LEU A 23 -4.24 8.25 -8.42
C LEU A 23 -5.30 7.44 -7.69
N VAL A 24 -4.84 6.57 -6.79
CA VAL A 24 -5.69 5.88 -5.82
C VAL A 24 -5.41 6.49 -4.46
N TYR A 25 -6.44 7.00 -3.78
CA TYR A 25 -6.27 7.63 -2.47
C TYR A 25 -6.12 6.60 -1.35
N THR A 26 -5.00 5.89 -1.39
CA THR A 26 -4.58 4.91 -0.38
C THR A 26 -3.06 4.95 -0.24
N GLY A 27 -2.55 4.61 0.94
CA GLY A 27 -1.12 4.58 1.24
C GLY A 27 -0.81 3.40 2.14
N PHE A 28 0.47 3.08 2.30
CA PHE A 28 0.89 1.86 3.01
C PHE A 28 0.75 1.94 4.54
N THR A 29 0.62 3.15 5.10
CA THR A 29 0.58 3.36 6.56
C THR A 29 -0.63 4.18 7.05
N ARG A 30 -1.00 5.26 6.35
CA ARG A 30 -1.92 6.29 6.88
C ARG A 30 -3.39 6.13 6.50
N THR A 31 -3.74 5.19 5.63
CA THR A 31 -5.14 5.04 5.21
C THR A 31 -5.98 4.51 6.36
N PHE A 32 -7.08 5.18 6.67
CA PHE A 32 -8.04 4.73 7.67
C PHE A 32 -8.74 3.46 7.20
N LEU A 33 -8.93 2.47 8.08
CA LEU A 33 -9.50 1.18 7.67
C LEU A 33 -10.94 1.31 7.11
N PHE A 34 -11.74 2.23 7.63
CA PHE A 34 -13.07 2.52 7.08
C PHE A 34 -13.03 3.18 5.68
N GLY A 35 -11.89 3.74 5.27
CA GLY A 35 -11.65 4.18 3.88
C GLY A 35 -11.23 3.02 2.95
N VAL A 36 -10.80 1.89 3.52
CA VAL A 36 -10.39 0.70 2.78
C VAL A 36 -11.58 -0.23 2.52
N ALA A 37 -12.41 -0.48 3.54
CA ALA A 37 -13.59 -1.34 3.44
C ALA A 37 -14.71 -0.84 4.34
N SER A 38 -15.96 -1.25 4.07
CA SER A 38 -17.12 -0.93 4.93
C SER A 38 -17.45 -2.04 5.95
N SER A 39 -16.83 -3.21 5.79
CA SER A 39 -16.99 -4.37 6.69
C SER A 39 -15.76 -5.26 6.67
N ALA A 40 -15.62 -6.13 7.67
CA ALA A 40 -14.58 -7.14 7.75
C ALA A 40 -15.14 -8.50 8.21
N PRO A 41 -14.57 -9.64 7.77
CA PRO A 41 -15.04 -10.96 8.16
C PRO A 41 -14.62 -11.27 9.60
N VAL A 42 -15.59 -11.63 10.45
CA VAL A 42 -15.34 -12.15 11.80
C VAL A 42 -16.21 -13.38 12.00
N HIS A 43 -15.60 -14.52 12.34
CA HIS A 43 -16.27 -15.82 12.47
C HIS A 43 -17.22 -16.14 11.29
N GLY A 44 -16.75 -15.91 10.06
CA GLY A 44 -17.50 -16.21 8.84
C GLY A 44 -18.65 -15.24 8.52
N ARG A 45 -18.80 -14.12 9.25
CA ARG A 45 -19.81 -13.09 8.99
C ARG A 45 -19.15 -11.75 8.71
N LEU A 46 -19.73 -10.99 7.77
CA LEU A 46 -19.29 -9.61 7.53
C LEU A 46 -19.82 -8.72 8.66
N THR A 47 -18.91 -8.22 9.48
CA THR A 47 -19.18 -7.25 10.54
C THR A 47 -18.99 -5.84 9.98
N PRO A 48 -20.01 -4.95 10.03
CA PRO A 48 -19.85 -3.55 9.68
C PRO A 48 -18.77 -2.89 10.53
N LEU A 49 -18.01 -1.95 9.95
CA LEU A 49 -16.97 -1.25 10.69
C LEU A 49 -17.55 -0.11 11.53
N MET A 50 -16.92 0.15 12.66
CA MET A 50 -17.17 1.36 13.45
C MET A 50 -16.76 2.61 12.62
N ASN A 51 -17.54 3.68 12.65
CA ASN A 51 -17.25 4.90 11.86
C ASN A 51 -16.36 5.89 12.64
N GLU A 52 -15.28 5.39 13.24
CA GLU A 52 -14.32 6.17 14.03
C GLU A 52 -12.89 5.80 13.66
N TYR A 53 -11.95 6.72 13.87
CA TYR A 53 -10.53 6.46 13.63
C TYR A 53 -9.94 5.64 14.77
N PHE A 54 -10.13 4.31 14.72
CA PHE A 54 -9.53 3.37 15.65
C PHE A 54 -8.25 2.72 15.14
N ALA A 55 -8.14 2.53 13.82
CA ALA A 55 -7.00 1.85 13.21
C ALA A 55 -6.71 2.40 11.81
N SER A 56 -5.44 2.34 11.43
CA SER A 56 -4.99 2.58 10.06
C SER A 56 -4.55 1.28 9.39
N ILE A 57 -4.28 1.33 8.09
CA ILE A 57 -3.74 0.20 7.36
C ILE A 57 -2.34 -0.22 7.83
N ALA A 58 -1.59 0.66 8.51
CA ALA A 58 -0.35 0.27 9.20
C ALA A 58 -0.60 -0.83 10.24
N ASP A 59 -1.73 -0.78 10.97
CA ASP A 59 -2.07 -1.81 11.95
C ASP A 59 -2.24 -3.18 11.28
N ALA A 60 -2.94 -3.22 10.15
CA ALA A 60 -3.10 -4.45 9.37
C ALA A 60 -1.75 -4.96 8.85
N HIS A 61 -0.91 -4.10 8.26
CA HIS A 61 0.40 -4.50 7.75
C HIS A 61 1.37 -4.95 8.85
N ARG A 62 1.31 -4.34 10.04
CA ARG A 62 2.09 -4.76 11.20
C ARG A 62 1.67 -6.14 11.71
N ILE A 63 0.37 -6.40 11.81
CA ILE A 63 -0.16 -7.72 12.18
C ILE A 63 0.30 -8.80 11.19
N LEU A 64 0.37 -8.46 9.90
CA LEU A 64 0.86 -9.37 8.85
C LEU A 64 2.39 -9.51 8.82
N GLY A 65 3.13 -8.72 9.59
CA GLY A 65 4.60 -8.73 9.61
C GLY A 65 5.24 -8.22 8.33
N VAL A 66 4.56 -7.36 7.57
CA VAL A 66 5.04 -6.85 6.27
C VAL A 66 5.40 -5.35 6.30
N LEU A 67 5.24 -4.71 7.45
CA LEU A 67 5.59 -3.31 7.67
C LEU A 67 6.98 -3.22 8.29
N ASP A 68 7.84 -2.41 7.68
CA ASP A 68 9.04 -1.90 8.37
C ASP A 68 8.60 -0.80 9.35
N GLU A 69 8.97 -0.92 10.62
CA GLU A 69 8.56 0.04 11.64
C GLU A 69 9.15 1.44 11.43
N ASP A 70 10.30 1.55 10.75
CA ASP A 70 10.91 2.83 10.41
C ASP A 70 10.12 3.61 9.34
N ASP A 71 9.25 2.92 8.60
CA ASP A 71 8.36 3.51 7.59
C ASP A 71 7.09 4.12 8.21
N ASP A 72 6.64 3.60 9.36
CA ASP A 72 5.50 4.16 10.10
C ASP A 72 5.95 5.27 11.06
N ARG A 73 5.96 6.51 10.56
CA ARG A 73 6.39 7.69 11.32
C ARG A 73 5.26 8.44 12.05
N HIS A 74 4.00 8.03 11.91
CA HIS A 74 2.86 8.78 12.45
C HIS A 74 2.33 8.15 13.74
N PRO A 75 1.89 8.92 14.74
CA PRO A 75 1.29 8.33 15.93
C PRO A 75 0.13 7.39 15.57
N PRO A 76 -0.02 6.24 16.26
CA PRO A 76 -1.18 5.40 16.06
C PRO A 76 -2.44 6.12 16.55
N ALA A 77 -3.61 5.65 16.10
CA ALA A 77 -4.88 6.32 16.35
C ALA A 77 -5.21 6.53 17.84
N ASP A 78 -4.74 5.63 18.71
CA ASP A 78 -4.93 5.68 20.16
C ASP A 78 -3.76 6.31 20.93
N GLY A 79 -2.71 6.76 20.23
CA GLY A 79 -1.51 7.33 20.83
C GLY A 79 -0.65 6.35 21.64
N LYS A 80 -0.92 5.04 21.55
CA LYS A 80 -0.18 4.00 22.28
C LYS A 80 1.01 3.45 21.47
N GLU A 81 1.55 2.32 21.89
CA GLU A 81 2.66 1.66 21.22
C GLU A 81 2.29 1.08 19.85
N LYS A 82 3.31 0.96 18.99
CA LYS A 82 3.24 0.36 17.66
C LYS A 82 3.72 -1.08 17.68
N THR A 83 3.08 -1.89 18.52
CA THR A 83 3.33 -3.34 18.58
C THR A 83 2.27 -4.09 17.80
N VAL A 84 2.52 -5.38 17.54
CA VAL A 84 1.50 -6.29 16.98
C VAL A 84 0.26 -6.30 17.90
N ASP A 85 0.45 -6.47 19.21
CA ASP A 85 -0.64 -6.49 20.18
C ASP A 85 -1.41 -5.16 20.23
N GLY A 86 -0.70 -4.02 20.16
CA GLY A 86 -1.32 -2.70 20.08
C GLY A 86 -2.14 -2.52 18.79
N SER A 87 -1.66 -3.06 17.68
CA SER A 87 -2.36 -3.05 16.39
C SER A 87 -3.60 -3.94 16.42
N ILE A 88 -3.52 -5.11 17.07
CA ILE A 88 -4.67 -5.99 17.30
C ILE A 88 -5.73 -5.27 18.14
N ALA A 89 -5.34 -4.61 19.23
CA ALA A 89 -6.28 -3.87 20.07
C ALA A 89 -7.01 -2.76 19.30
N ARG A 90 -6.30 -2.01 18.45
CA ARG A 90 -6.88 -1.01 17.55
C ARG A 90 -7.81 -1.62 16.49
N LEU A 91 -7.39 -2.72 15.86
CA LEU A 91 -8.18 -3.45 14.87
C LEU A 91 -9.46 -4.05 15.48
N ALA A 92 -9.40 -4.54 16.72
CA ALA A 92 -10.56 -5.10 17.42
C ALA A 92 -11.65 -4.04 17.63
N ARG A 93 -11.27 -2.84 18.05
CA ARG A 93 -12.20 -1.70 18.17
C ARG A 93 -12.85 -1.35 16.83
N MET A 94 -12.12 -1.47 15.73
CA MET A 94 -12.63 -1.22 14.37
C MET A 94 -13.85 -2.10 14.03
N VAL A 95 -13.90 -3.32 14.57
CA VAL A 95 -14.99 -4.29 14.38
C VAL A 95 -15.87 -4.46 15.62
N GLY A 96 -15.82 -3.51 16.56
CA GLY A 96 -16.66 -3.49 17.76
C GLY A 96 -16.38 -4.60 18.76
N ARG A 97 -15.11 -5.00 18.91
CA ARG A 97 -14.66 -6.13 19.75
C ARG A 97 -13.50 -5.76 20.65
N ASP A 98 -13.21 -6.65 21.59
CA ASP A 98 -11.97 -6.64 22.36
C ASP A 98 -10.92 -7.56 21.74
N ALA A 99 -9.64 -7.26 21.98
CA ALA A 99 -8.51 -8.03 21.43
C ALA A 99 -8.57 -9.52 21.81
N THR A 100 -9.15 -9.84 22.97
CA THR A 100 -9.28 -11.20 23.51
C THR A 100 -10.41 -12.01 22.87
N ASP A 101 -11.29 -11.38 22.06
CA ASP A 101 -12.43 -12.05 21.46
C ASP A 101 -12.04 -13.01 20.32
N LEU A 102 -10.86 -12.82 19.73
CA LEU A 102 -10.29 -13.65 18.68
C LEU A 102 -8.84 -14.03 19.03
N THR A 103 -8.39 -15.14 18.45
CA THR A 103 -6.99 -15.56 18.53
C THR A 103 -6.10 -14.72 17.60
N PRO A 104 -4.77 -14.67 17.83
CA PRO A 104 -3.86 -13.94 16.94
C PRO A 104 -3.94 -14.35 15.46
N PRO A 105 -4.07 -15.64 15.09
CA PRO A 105 -4.29 -16.03 13.69
C PRO A 105 -5.58 -15.49 13.09
N GLU A 106 -6.67 -15.44 13.87
CA GLU A 106 -7.95 -14.88 13.41
C GLU A 106 -7.85 -13.37 13.19
N TRP A 107 -7.13 -12.64 14.04
CA TRP A 107 -6.80 -11.23 13.77
C TRP A 107 -5.94 -11.06 12.52
N GLY A 108 -5.04 -12.02 12.24
CA GLY A 108 -4.31 -12.12 10.98
C GLY A 108 -5.24 -12.22 9.76
N GLU A 109 -6.33 -12.98 9.85
CA GLU A 109 -7.32 -13.05 8.76
C GLU A 109 -8.06 -11.72 8.56
N VAL A 110 -8.43 -11.03 9.64
CA VAL A 110 -9.03 -9.69 9.57
C VAL A 110 -8.06 -8.69 8.93
N ALA A 111 -6.79 -8.71 9.33
CA ALA A 111 -5.75 -7.86 8.75
C ALA A 111 -5.51 -8.16 7.26
N ARG A 112 -5.46 -9.45 6.89
CA ARG A 112 -5.33 -9.89 5.50
C ARG A 112 -6.49 -9.41 4.64
N TRP A 113 -7.71 -9.42 5.17
CA TRP A 113 -8.87 -8.85 4.50
C TRP A 113 -8.67 -7.38 4.14
N PHE A 114 -8.22 -6.54 5.08
CA PHE A 114 -7.97 -5.12 4.79
C PHE A 114 -6.86 -4.90 3.77
N SER A 115 -5.75 -5.62 3.88
CA SER A 115 -4.68 -5.56 2.87
C SER A 115 -5.17 -5.99 1.48
N GLU A 116 -6.00 -7.03 1.40
CA GLU A 116 -6.62 -7.49 0.15
C GLU A 116 -7.63 -6.47 -0.41
N GLN A 117 -8.43 -5.82 0.42
CA GLN A 117 -9.34 -4.74 -0.02
C GLN A 117 -8.55 -3.53 -0.55
N GLN A 118 -7.43 -3.17 0.08
CA GLN A 118 -6.52 -2.16 -0.45
C GLN A 118 -5.98 -2.57 -1.82
N LEU A 119 -5.50 -3.82 -1.96
CA LEU A 119 -4.98 -4.33 -3.23
C LEU A 119 -6.02 -4.26 -4.34
N ARG A 120 -7.28 -4.62 -4.07
CA ARG A 120 -8.37 -4.56 -5.06
C ARG A 120 -8.57 -3.15 -5.60
N LYS A 121 -8.60 -2.13 -4.73
CA LYS A 121 -8.71 -0.73 -5.17
C LYS A 121 -7.57 -0.32 -6.10
N VAL A 122 -6.33 -0.71 -5.75
CA VAL A 122 -5.16 -0.44 -6.59
C VAL A 122 -5.22 -1.22 -7.91
N HIS A 123 -5.66 -2.48 -7.85
CA HIS A 123 -5.82 -3.34 -9.01
C HIS A 123 -6.84 -2.82 -10.01
N ASP A 124 -8.01 -2.37 -9.55
CA ASP A 124 -9.05 -1.83 -10.42
C ASP A 124 -8.54 -0.59 -11.17
N ALA A 125 -7.87 0.32 -10.46
CA ALA A 125 -7.26 1.50 -11.05
C ALA A 125 -6.11 1.17 -12.02
N ALA A 126 -5.23 0.25 -11.63
CA ALA A 126 -4.14 -0.21 -12.48
C ALA A 126 -4.64 -0.91 -13.75
N SER A 127 -5.76 -1.63 -13.68
CA SER A 127 -6.39 -2.28 -14.84
C SER A 127 -6.91 -1.27 -15.85
N LEU A 128 -7.47 -0.14 -15.39
CA LEU A 128 -7.87 0.98 -16.26
C LEU A 128 -6.67 1.55 -17.01
N VAL A 129 -5.60 1.89 -16.28
CA VAL A 129 -4.37 2.46 -16.86
C VAL A 129 -3.67 1.48 -17.80
N ALA A 130 -3.59 0.20 -17.41
CA ALA A 130 -2.91 -0.84 -18.16
C ALA A 130 -3.68 -1.33 -19.40
N GLY A 131 -4.98 -1.03 -19.52
CA GLY A 131 -5.81 -1.45 -20.65
C GLY A 131 -5.30 -0.97 -22.01
N THR A 132 -4.49 0.10 -22.05
CA THR A 132 -3.86 0.63 -23.26
C THR A 132 -2.41 0.18 -23.46
N LEU A 133 -1.91 -0.75 -22.64
CA LEU A 133 -0.53 -1.21 -22.62
C LEU A 133 -0.42 -2.68 -23.08
N PRO A 134 0.64 -3.05 -23.83
CA PRO A 134 0.97 -4.45 -24.07
C PRO A 134 1.09 -5.26 -22.76
N ARG A 135 0.77 -6.56 -22.81
CA ARG A 135 0.72 -7.42 -21.61
C ARG A 135 2.08 -7.67 -20.96
N ASP A 136 3.16 -7.61 -21.73
CA ASP A 136 4.54 -7.80 -21.31
C ASP A 136 5.16 -6.56 -20.65
N VAL A 137 4.47 -5.40 -20.66
CA VAL A 137 4.94 -4.21 -19.94
C VAL A 137 4.97 -4.49 -18.43
N PRO A 138 6.12 -4.30 -17.76
CA PRO A 138 6.26 -4.57 -16.33
C PRO A 138 5.58 -3.52 -15.46
N ILE A 139 5.33 -3.88 -14.20
CA ILE A 139 4.98 -2.94 -13.14
C ILE A 139 6.24 -2.63 -12.34
N VAL A 140 6.60 -1.34 -12.25
CA VAL A 140 7.73 -0.86 -11.45
C VAL A 140 7.23 -0.47 -10.06
N GLY A 141 7.77 -1.08 -9.01
CA GLY A 141 7.45 -0.75 -7.62
C GLY A 141 8.47 0.18 -6.99
N ALA A 142 8.01 1.25 -6.35
CA ALA A 142 8.85 2.21 -5.61
C ALA A 142 8.17 2.62 -4.29
N GLY A 143 8.94 3.18 -3.35
CA GLY A 143 8.42 3.63 -2.06
C GLY A 143 8.21 2.50 -1.04
N ILE A 144 7.61 2.81 0.10
CA ILE A 144 7.45 1.86 1.22
C ILE A 144 6.40 0.76 0.95
N GLY A 145 5.50 0.98 -0.02
CA GLY A 145 4.41 0.05 -0.37
C GLY A 145 4.80 -1.03 -1.38
N ARG A 146 6.09 -1.24 -1.67
CA ARG A 146 6.57 -2.19 -2.71
C ARG A 146 6.04 -3.60 -2.55
N TRP A 147 5.87 -4.07 -1.31
CA TRP A 147 5.24 -5.36 -1.02
C TRP A 147 3.84 -5.49 -1.65
N GLN A 148 3.02 -4.44 -1.56
CA GLN A 148 1.68 -4.43 -2.14
C GLN A 148 1.70 -4.33 -3.67
N ILE A 149 2.67 -3.60 -4.23
CA ILE A 149 2.86 -3.46 -5.68
C ILE A 149 3.39 -4.77 -6.32
N ARG A 150 4.22 -5.54 -5.62
CA ARG A 150 4.61 -6.87 -6.07
C ARG A 150 3.41 -7.80 -6.20
N ARG A 151 2.53 -7.82 -5.18
CA ARG A 151 1.26 -8.56 -5.23
C ARG A 151 0.32 -8.07 -6.34
N LEU A 152 0.33 -6.77 -6.65
CA LEU A 152 -0.41 -6.22 -7.78
C LEU A 152 0.10 -6.78 -9.11
N ALA A 153 1.42 -6.79 -9.32
CA ALA A 153 2.03 -7.34 -10.53
C ALA A 153 1.69 -8.82 -10.72
N GLU A 154 1.78 -9.62 -9.65
CA GLU A 154 1.36 -11.03 -9.65
C GLU A 154 -0.12 -11.18 -10.05
N ARG A 155 -1.01 -10.39 -9.45
CA ARG A 155 -2.45 -10.43 -9.74
C ARG A 155 -2.79 -10.00 -11.18
N MET A 156 -2.01 -9.09 -11.75
CA MET A 156 -2.18 -8.63 -13.12
C MET A 156 -1.43 -9.51 -14.14
N GLU A 157 -0.77 -10.59 -13.70
CA GLU A 157 0.06 -11.47 -14.53
C GLU A 157 1.15 -10.69 -15.31
N ARG A 158 1.78 -9.71 -14.64
CA ARG A 158 2.84 -8.88 -15.21
C ARG A 158 4.14 -9.06 -14.42
N SER A 159 5.27 -8.91 -15.11
CA SER A 159 6.58 -8.88 -14.45
C SER A 159 6.66 -7.70 -13.48
N TYR A 160 7.22 -7.96 -12.29
CA TYR A 160 7.55 -6.93 -11.31
C TYR A 160 9.01 -6.50 -11.47
N VAL A 161 9.26 -5.19 -11.45
CA VAL A 161 10.61 -4.62 -11.38
C VAL A 161 10.68 -3.78 -10.10
N ASP A 162 11.62 -4.11 -9.22
CA ASP A 162 11.88 -3.26 -8.06
C ASP A 162 12.66 -2.02 -8.49
N PHE A 163 12.21 -0.84 -8.11
CA PHE A 163 12.97 0.39 -8.35
C PHE A 163 14.36 0.33 -7.69
N ALA A 164 14.51 -0.41 -6.58
CA ALA A 164 15.78 -0.66 -5.93
C ALA A 164 16.82 -1.34 -6.84
N ASP A 165 16.36 -2.18 -7.78
CA ASP A 165 17.22 -2.98 -8.65
C ASP A 165 17.74 -2.19 -9.85
N ILE A 166 17.10 -1.06 -10.18
CA ILE A 166 17.44 -0.24 -11.37
C ILE A 166 18.21 1.03 -11.03
N ILE A 167 18.30 1.41 -9.76
CA ILE A 167 19.08 2.58 -9.33
C ILE A 167 20.54 2.19 -9.02
N PRO A 168 21.52 2.99 -9.46
CA PRO A 168 22.93 2.81 -9.13
C PRO A 168 23.21 3.33 -7.71
N ALA A 169 22.74 2.59 -6.71
CA ALA A 169 22.98 2.85 -5.30
C ALA A 169 23.80 1.72 -4.66
N ASP A 170 24.59 2.03 -3.64
CA ASP A 170 25.26 1.02 -2.82
C ASP A 170 24.22 0.21 -2.03
N ASP A 171 24.50 -1.06 -1.78
CA ASP A 171 23.55 -1.98 -1.13
C ASP A 171 23.11 -1.52 0.25
N THR A 172 23.98 -0.79 0.97
CA THR A 172 23.69 -0.24 2.30
C THR A 172 22.61 0.83 2.30
N VAL A 173 22.43 1.54 1.19
CA VAL A 173 21.46 2.66 1.07
C VAL A 173 20.37 2.39 0.04
N ARG A 174 20.48 1.32 -0.76
CA ARG A 174 19.55 0.94 -1.83
C ARG A 174 18.09 0.91 -1.38
N GLY A 175 17.82 0.34 -0.20
CA GLY A 175 16.47 0.30 0.38
C GLY A 175 15.90 1.69 0.65
N GLN A 176 16.68 2.56 1.30
CA GLN A 176 16.30 3.94 1.61
C GLN A 176 16.14 4.79 0.35
N ALA A 177 17.03 4.63 -0.62
CA ALA A 177 16.95 5.28 -1.92
C ALA A 177 15.66 4.89 -2.67
N SER A 178 15.27 3.61 -2.61
CA SER A 178 14.00 3.17 -3.18
C SER A 178 12.77 3.71 -2.42
N SER A 179 12.84 3.80 -1.09
CA SER A 179 11.80 4.44 -0.27
C SER A 179 11.71 5.95 -0.51
N ALA A 180 12.80 6.59 -0.92
CA ALA A 180 12.91 8.00 -1.31
C ALA A 180 13.00 8.20 -2.83
N ALA A 181 12.28 7.38 -3.61
CA ALA A 181 12.35 7.34 -5.07
C ALA A 181 12.35 8.71 -5.79
N PRO A 182 11.54 9.72 -5.40
CA PRO A 182 11.61 11.04 -6.02
C PRO A 182 12.99 11.71 -5.89
N ALA A 183 13.62 11.64 -4.71
CA ALA A 183 14.94 12.23 -4.49
C ALA A 183 16.02 11.50 -5.30
N SER A 184 15.96 10.17 -5.33
CA SER A 184 16.87 9.35 -6.14
C SER A 184 16.70 9.62 -7.64
N ALA A 185 15.47 9.72 -8.13
CA ALA A 185 15.20 10.01 -9.53
C ALA A 185 15.74 11.38 -9.96
N VAL A 186 15.54 12.43 -9.15
CA VAL A 186 16.07 13.77 -9.43
C VAL A 186 17.60 13.77 -9.45
N ALA A 187 18.25 13.08 -8.51
CA ALA A 187 19.71 12.96 -8.49
C ALA A 187 20.26 12.29 -9.76
N LEU A 188 19.60 11.23 -10.23
CA LEU A 188 19.99 10.52 -11.46
C LEU A 188 19.78 11.38 -12.71
N LEU A 189 18.65 12.10 -12.80
CA LEU A 189 18.37 12.99 -13.92
C LEU A 189 19.37 14.16 -13.98
N ALA A 190 19.78 14.70 -12.83
CA ALA A 190 20.78 15.76 -12.77
C ALA A 190 22.20 15.26 -13.13
N GLY A 191 22.49 13.97 -12.90
CA GLY A 191 23.76 13.35 -13.24
C GLY A 191 23.88 12.85 -14.69
N TYR A 192 22.78 12.83 -15.45
CA TYR A 192 22.81 12.49 -16.87
C TYR A 192 23.29 13.70 -17.69
N PRO A 193 24.40 13.60 -18.46
CA PRO A 193 24.74 14.64 -19.42
C PRO A 193 23.64 14.70 -20.49
N LEU A 194 23.17 15.91 -20.78
CA LEU A 194 22.24 16.21 -21.88
C LEU A 194 22.84 15.88 -23.25
#